data_AF-A0A3D0S656-F1
#
_entry.id   AF-A0A3D0S656-F1
#
_cell.length_a   1.000
_cell.length_b   1.000
_cell.length_c   1.000
_cell.angle_alpha   90.00
_cell.angle_beta   90.00
_cell.angle_gamma   90.00
#
_symmetry.space_group_name_H-M   'P 1'
#
loop_
_entity.id
_entity.type
_entity.pdbx_description
1 polymer ?
#
loop_
_entity_poly.entity_id
_entity_poly.type
_entity_poly.pdbx_seq_one_letter_code
_entity_poly.pdbx_strand_id
1 'polypeptide(L)'
;DQTLCTSGVTPAGKASCRYLADLPAGNAGRIFKVKVTIGGSFAGTTSSDSTLGVWVANTLQVAPPPASATTQFTDTPDVSFSASSPYVGSTLTATASGLPAGLALQKTGTSASATWRIVGTVT
;
A
#
# COMPACT_ATOMS: atom_id res chain seq x y z
N ASP A 1 -18.16 10.67 -19.85
CA ASP A 1 -16.76 10.27 -20.06
C ASP A 1 -15.84 11.21 -19.29
N GLN A 2 -14.92 10.68 -18.48
CA GLN A 2 -13.93 11.45 -17.76
C GLN A 2 -12.56 11.29 -18.43
N THR A 3 -11.84 12.39 -18.63
CA THR A 3 -10.46 12.35 -19.13
C THR A 3 -9.53 11.96 -17.98
N LEU A 4 -8.89 10.80 -18.07
CA LEU A 4 -8.03 10.27 -17.01
C LEU A 4 -6.62 10.88 -17.04
N CYS A 5 -6.09 11.16 -18.23
CA CYS A 5 -4.80 11.82 -18.40
C CYS A 5 -4.66 12.33 -19.85
N THR A 6 -3.73 13.27 -20.10
CA THR A 6 -3.43 13.81 -21.44
C THR A 6 -1.92 13.75 -21.68
N SER A 7 -1.49 13.38 -22.90
CA SER A 7 -0.08 13.39 -23.31
C SER A 7 0.05 13.95 -24.71
N GLY A 8 1.12 14.71 -24.96
CA GLY A 8 1.53 15.08 -26.31
C GLY A 8 2.02 13.87 -27.10
N VAL A 9 1.95 13.95 -28.43
CA VAL A 9 2.53 12.97 -29.35
C VAL A 9 3.99 13.35 -29.60
N THR A 10 4.90 12.41 -29.39
CA THR A 10 6.33 12.59 -29.70
C THR A 10 6.53 12.67 -31.22
N PRO A 11 7.66 13.24 -31.70
CA PRO A 11 7.98 13.26 -33.14
C PRO A 11 8.03 11.85 -33.79
N ALA A 12 8.24 10.81 -32.99
CA ALA A 12 8.21 9.40 -33.40
C ALA A 12 6.80 8.79 -33.44
N GLY A 13 5.74 9.59 -33.27
CA GLY A 13 4.34 9.13 -33.33
C GLY A 13 3.87 8.34 -32.10
N LYS A 14 4.59 8.43 -30.97
CA LYS A 14 4.21 7.74 -29.72
C LYS A 14 3.67 8.72 -28.70
N ALA A 15 2.62 8.32 -27.99
CA ALA A 15 2.13 9.00 -26.79
C ALA A 15 1.99 7.97 -25.66
N SER A 16 2.24 8.38 -24.42
CA SER A 16 2.14 7.49 -23.27
C SER A 16 1.63 8.28 -22.08
N CYS A 17 0.68 7.70 -21.36
CA CYS A 17 -0.09 8.43 -20.36
C CYS A 17 -0.24 7.54 -19.14
N ARG A 18 0.38 7.94 -18.03
CA ARG A 18 0.30 7.21 -16.76
C ARG A 18 -0.82 7.81 -15.93
N TYR A 19 -1.80 6.97 -15.56
CA TYR A 19 -2.86 7.32 -14.64
C TYR A 19 -2.72 6.49 -13.37
N LEU A 20 -2.83 7.14 -12.21
CA LEU A 20 -2.87 6.53 -10.90
C LEU A 20 -4.22 6.88 -10.26
N ALA A 21 -4.95 5.89 -9.78
CA ALA A 21 -6.21 6.08 -9.09
C ALA A 21 -6.29 5.23 -7.83
N ASP A 22 -6.91 5.78 -6.81
CA ASP A 22 -7.41 5.02 -5.67
C ASP A 22 -8.68 4.29 -6.11
N LEU A 23 -8.67 2.96 -6.02
CA LEU A 23 -9.87 2.17 -6.23
C LEU A 23 -10.74 2.26 -4.97
N PRO A 24 -12.03 2.66 -5.07
CA PRO A 24 -12.93 2.62 -3.93
C PRO A 24 -13.04 1.18 -3.40
N ALA A 25 -13.11 1.03 -2.08
CA ALA A 25 -13.25 -0.27 -1.43
C ALA A 25 -14.36 -1.11 -2.09
N GLY A 26 -14.06 -2.38 -2.40
CA GLY A 26 -14.98 -3.29 -3.09
C GLY A 26 -14.90 -3.30 -4.62
N ASN A 27 -14.07 -2.45 -5.25
CA ASN A 27 -13.84 -2.46 -6.71
C ASN A 27 -12.57 -3.21 -7.14
N ALA A 28 -12.01 -4.05 -6.27
CA ALA A 28 -10.85 -4.89 -6.58
C ALA A 28 -11.18 -5.91 -7.69
N GLY A 29 -10.30 -6.05 -8.68
CA GLY A 29 -10.44 -7.06 -9.75
C GLY A 29 -11.44 -6.69 -10.85
N ARG A 30 -11.90 -5.44 -10.92
CA ARG A 30 -12.75 -4.97 -12.03
C ARG A 30 -11.92 -4.67 -13.27
N ILE A 31 -12.40 -5.13 -14.42
CA ILE A 31 -11.86 -4.76 -15.72
C ILE A 31 -12.52 -3.45 -16.15
N PHE A 32 -11.72 -2.41 -16.35
CA PHE A 32 -12.20 -1.13 -16.88
C PHE A 32 -12.00 -1.09 -18.39
N LYS A 33 -12.98 -0.55 -19.12
CA LYS A 33 -12.82 -0.19 -20.53
C LYS A 33 -12.27 1.22 -20.59
N VAL A 34 -11.07 1.38 -21.14
CA VAL A 34 -10.44 2.68 -21.34
C VAL A 34 -10.50 3.01 -22.83
N LYS A 35 -11.14 4.12 -23.16
CA LYS A 35 -11.17 4.67 -24.51
C LYS A 35 -10.04 5.68 -24.66
N VAL A 36 -9.24 5.53 -25.71
CA VAL A 36 -8.23 6.53 -26.08
C VAL A 36 -8.82 7.42 -27.17
N THR A 37 -8.77 8.73 -26.97
CA THR A 37 -9.18 9.72 -27.98
C THR A 37 -7.94 10.48 -28.43
N ILE A 38 -7.68 10.49 -29.74
CA ILE A 38 -6.60 11.27 -30.35
C ILE A 38 -7.21 12.58 -30.87
N GLY A 39 -6.78 13.71 -30.32
CA GLY A 39 -7.16 15.04 -30.81
C GLY A 39 -6.17 15.62 -31.83
N GLY A 40 -6.57 16.66 -32.55
CA GLY A 40 -5.73 17.39 -33.51
C GLY A 40 -5.87 16.91 -34.96
N SER A 41 -4.91 17.28 -35.83
CA SER A 41 -4.89 16.98 -37.27
C SER A 41 -4.48 15.54 -37.61
N PHE A 42 -4.42 14.66 -36.61
CA PHE A 42 -3.92 13.29 -36.76
C PHE A 42 -5.07 12.32 -37.05
N ALA A 43 -5.04 11.66 -38.21
CA ALA A 43 -5.89 10.52 -38.52
C ALA A 43 -5.26 9.24 -37.95
N GLY A 44 -5.44 9.00 -36.65
CA GLY A 44 -4.95 7.80 -35.99
C GLY A 44 -6.10 6.86 -35.63
N THR A 45 -6.05 5.61 -36.08
CA THR A 45 -6.86 4.54 -35.51
C THR A 45 -6.17 4.02 -34.26
N THR A 46 -6.81 4.09 -33.10
CA THR A 46 -6.35 3.36 -31.91
C THR A 46 -6.43 1.87 -32.23
N SER A 47 -5.29 1.17 -32.23
CA SER A 47 -5.24 -0.20 -32.78
C SER A 47 -6.11 -1.20 -32.02
N SER A 48 -6.46 -0.93 -30.76
CA SER A 48 -7.47 -1.62 -29.95
C SER A 48 -7.74 -0.81 -28.68
N ASP A 49 -8.99 -0.78 -28.20
CA ASP A 49 -9.25 -0.48 -26.79
C ASP A 49 -8.44 -1.48 -25.95
N SER A 50 -7.56 -0.98 -25.08
CA SER A 50 -6.74 -1.86 -24.24
C SER A 50 -7.52 -2.21 -22.98
N THR A 51 -7.62 -3.50 -22.66
CA THR A 51 -8.13 -3.97 -21.38
C THR A 51 -7.15 -3.60 -20.28
N LEU A 52 -7.49 -2.60 -19.47
CA LEU A 52 -6.73 -2.28 -18.27
C LEU A 52 -7.19 -3.19 -17.13
N GLY A 53 -6.41 -4.24 -16.87
CA GLY A 53 -6.54 -5.03 -15.65
C GLY A 53 -6.00 -4.23 -14.47
N VAL A 54 -6.89 -3.66 -13.65
CA VAL A 54 -6.48 -2.99 -12.42
C VAL A 54 -6.55 -3.99 -11.27
N TRP A 55 -5.39 -4.36 -10.76
CA TRP A 55 -5.28 -5.24 -9.60
C TRP A 55 -5.03 -4.38 -8.36
N VAL A 56 -5.70 -4.71 -7.26
CA VAL A 56 -5.30 -4.21 -5.95
C VAL A 56 -4.02 -4.97 -5.59
N ALA A 57 -2.89 -4.28 -5.60
CA ALA A 57 -1.68 -4.80 -4.95
C ALA A 57 -2.04 -5.06 -3.50
N ASN A 58 -1.82 -6.29 -3.04
CA ASN A 58 -2.21 -6.91 -1.76
C ASN A 58 -2.71 -5.94 -0.67
N THR A 59 -3.82 -6.27 -0.03
CA THR A 59 -4.35 -5.54 1.13
C THR A 59 -3.31 -5.42 2.26
N LEU A 60 -3.59 -4.55 3.26
CA LEU A 60 -2.80 -4.46 4.49
C LEU A 60 -2.49 -5.86 5.02
N GLN A 61 -1.21 -6.22 5.07
CA GLN A 61 -0.76 -7.47 5.65
C GLN A 61 -0.40 -7.21 7.11
N VAL A 62 -0.98 -7.97 8.02
CA VAL A 62 -0.65 -7.91 9.45
C VAL A 62 -0.22 -9.32 9.88
N ALA A 63 1.01 -9.43 10.37
CA ALA A 63 1.46 -10.60 11.10
C ALA A 63 1.20 -10.32 12.59
N PRO A 64 0.20 -10.97 13.21
CA PRO A 64 -0.17 -10.70 14.59
C PRO A 64 0.93 -11.14 15.57
N PRO A 65 1.00 -10.54 16.76
CA PRO A 65 1.90 -11.02 17.80
C PRO A 65 1.48 -12.41 18.29
N PRO A 66 2.39 -13.15 18.96
CA PRO A 66 2.03 -14.38 19.66
C PRO A 66 0.91 -14.12 20.68
N ALA A 67 -0.02 -15.08 20.82
CA ALA A 67 -1.20 -14.96 21.69
C ALA A 67 -0.85 -14.86 23.18
N SER A 68 0.28 -15.43 23.57
CA SER A 68 0.87 -15.30 24.89
C SER A 68 2.39 -15.39 24.79
N ALA A 69 3.08 -14.67 25.66
CA ALA A 69 4.52 -14.76 25.81
C ALA A 69 4.85 -14.77 27.30
N THR A 70 5.72 -15.69 27.69
CA THR A 70 6.28 -15.76 29.04
C THR A 70 7.71 -15.23 29.01
N THR A 71 8.07 -14.44 30.01
CA THR A 71 9.43 -13.93 30.19
C THR A 71 9.80 -14.08 31.66
N GLN A 72 11.10 -14.27 31.95
CA GLN A 72 11.57 -14.25 33.34
C GLN A 72 11.55 -12.80 33.87
N PHE A 73 11.44 -12.65 35.19
CA PHE A 73 11.65 -11.36 35.85
C PHE A 73 13.07 -10.90 35.49
N THR A 74 13.21 -9.70 34.90
CA THR A 74 14.39 -9.09 34.26
C THR A 74 14.62 -9.30 32.75
N ASP A 75 13.88 -10.19 32.09
CA ASP A 75 14.04 -10.42 30.65
C ASP A 75 13.02 -9.63 29.81
N THR A 76 13.46 -9.15 28.65
CA THR A 76 12.57 -8.55 27.65
C THR A 76 11.72 -9.64 26.99
N PRO A 77 10.38 -9.54 27.01
CA PRO A 77 9.54 -10.53 26.35
C PRO A 77 9.73 -10.48 24.83
N ASP A 78 9.91 -11.63 24.19
CA ASP A 78 10.06 -11.73 22.73
C ASP A 78 8.70 -11.64 22.02
N VAL A 79 8.10 -10.47 22.09
CA VAL A 79 6.82 -10.16 21.44
C VAL A 79 7.09 -9.18 20.31
N SER A 80 6.88 -9.64 19.08
CA SER A 80 6.94 -8.79 17.91
C SER A 80 5.74 -9.03 17.00
N PHE A 81 5.36 -7.99 16.27
CA PHE A 81 4.37 -8.07 15.21
C PHE A 81 4.72 -7.07 14.12
N SER A 82 4.25 -7.31 12.90
CA SER A 82 4.58 -6.46 11.77
C SER A 82 3.37 -6.20 10.90
N ALA A 83 3.38 -5.03 10.25
CA ALA A 83 2.39 -4.70 9.24
C ALA A 83 3.05 -4.06 8.01
N SER A 84 2.49 -4.32 6.84
CA SER A 84 2.91 -3.70 5.59
C SER A 84 1.72 -3.31 4.72
N SER A 85 1.80 -2.13 4.13
CA SER A 85 0.81 -1.56 3.22
C SER A 85 1.49 -1.19 1.91
N PRO A 86 0.96 -1.61 0.74
CA PRO A 86 1.48 -1.18 -0.54
C PRO A 86 0.93 0.18 -1.00
N TYR A 87 0.03 0.82 -0.23
CA TYR A 87 -0.54 2.12 -0.61
C TYR A 87 0.45 3.27 -0.34
N VAL A 88 0.64 4.15 -1.32
CA VAL A 88 1.51 5.34 -1.20
C VAL A 88 0.95 6.27 -0.13
N GLY A 89 1.82 6.83 0.72
CA GLY A 89 1.41 7.73 1.81
C GLY A 89 0.87 7.01 3.06
N SER A 90 0.86 5.68 3.09
CA SER A 90 0.47 4.92 4.28
C SER A 90 1.31 5.29 5.50
N THR A 91 0.63 5.48 6.64
CA THR A 91 1.28 5.65 7.94
C THR A 91 0.75 4.60 8.90
N LEU A 92 1.60 3.65 9.26
CA LEU A 92 1.27 2.57 10.18
C LEU A 92 1.57 2.96 11.64
N THR A 93 0.58 2.79 12.51
CA THR A 93 0.65 3.03 13.96
C THR A 93 0.18 1.79 14.73
N ALA A 94 0.71 1.60 15.94
CA ALA A 94 0.26 0.57 16.86
C ALA A 94 0.41 1.06 18.30
N THR A 95 -0.45 0.57 19.18
CA THR A 95 -0.49 0.92 20.60
C THR A 95 -0.61 -0.34 21.44
N ALA A 96 0.03 -0.35 22.62
CA ALA A 96 -0.11 -1.40 23.61
C ALA A 96 -0.62 -0.78 24.91
N SER A 97 -1.59 -1.44 25.56
CA SER A 97 -2.16 -1.04 26.85
C SER A 97 -1.96 -2.16 27.88
N GLY A 98 -1.90 -1.79 29.16
CA GLY A 98 -1.72 -2.76 30.25
C GLY A 98 -0.32 -3.38 30.33
N LEU A 99 0.68 -2.76 29.69
CA LEU A 99 2.07 -3.20 29.85
C LEU A 99 2.55 -2.93 31.29
N PRO A 100 3.23 -3.90 31.93
CA PRO A 100 3.97 -3.68 33.18
C PRO A 100 4.91 -2.48 33.10
N ALA A 101 5.18 -1.87 34.26
CA ALA A 101 6.14 -0.78 34.34
C ALA A 101 7.52 -1.22 33.80
N GLY A 102 8.17 -0.31 33.07
CA GLY A 102 9.46 -0.56 32.42
C GLY A 102 9.39 -1.22 31.04
N LEU A 103 8.20 -1.66 30.59
CA LEU A 103 7.99 -2.15 29.23
C LEU A 103 7.39 -1.08 28.30
N ALA A 104 7.87 -1.04 27.07
CA ALA A 104 7.39 -0.10 26.04
C ALA A 104 7.27 -0.78 24.67
N LEU A 105 6.43 -0.22 23.81
CA LEU A 105 6.31 -0.63 22.41
C LEU A 105 7.27 0.20 21.55
N GLN A 106 8.26 -0.45 20.94
CA GLN A 106 9.18 0.20 20.01
C GLN A 106 8.79 -0.12 18.57
N LYS A 107 8.65 0.93 17.74
CA LYS A 107 8.46 0.79 16.30
C LYS A 107 9.81 0.85 15.58
N THR A 108 10.00 -0.02 14.60
CA THR A 108 11.11 0.00 13.63
C THR A 108 10.57 -0.11 12.21
N GLY A 109 11.36 0.29 11.22
CA GLY A 109 10.98 0.28 9.80
C GLY A 109 10.53 1.64 9.27
N THR A 110 9.69 1.61 8.23
CA THR A 110 9.21 2.78 7.48
C THR A 110 7.76 3.16 7.88
N SER A 111 7.22 4.19 7.24
CA SER A 111 5.81 4.56 7.40
C SER A 111 4.85 3.51 6.83
N ALA A 112 5.24 2.81 5.75
CA ALA A 112 4.42 1.83 5.04
C ALA A 112 4.75 0.35 5.32
N SER A 113 5.87 0.07 5.99
CA SER A 113 6.25 -1.26 6.47
C SER A 113 6.94 -1.14 7.82
N ALA A 114 6.32 -1.67 8.86
CA ALA A 114 6.77 -1.49 10.23
C ALA A 114 6.73 -2.79 11.03
N THR A 115 7.69 -2.93 11.93
CA THR A 115 7.74 -3.98 12.94
C THR A 115 7.74 -3.33 14.32
N TRP A 116 6.85 -3.79 15.18
CA TRP A 116 6.80 -3.38 16.57
C TRP A 116 7.27 -4.50 17.47
N ARG A 117 8.07 -4.15 18.47
CA ARG A 117 8.58 -5.08 19.47
C ARG A 117 8.35 -4.51 20.86
N ILE A 118 8.00 -5.38 21.82
CA ILE A 118 8.03 -5.01 23.23
C ILE A 118 9.48 -4.98 23.68
N VAL A 119 9.89 -3.88 24.30
CA VAL A 119 11.26 -3.65 24.77
C VAL A 119 11.27 -3.18 26.23
N GLY A 120 12.41 -3.32 26.88
CA GLY A 120 12.61 -2.94 28.28
C GLY A 120 12.56 -4.14 29.23
N THR A 121 12.46 -3.85 30.52
CA THR A 121 12.47 -4.84 31.60
C THR A 121 11.33 -4.56 32.55
N VAL A 122 10.70 -5.59 33.10
CA VAL A 122 9.66 -5.44 34.12
C VAL A 122 10.28 -4.91 35.42
N THR A 123 9.76 -3.79 35.93
CA THR A 123 10.19 -3.15 37.20
C THR A 123 9.05 -3.04 38.19
#